data_AF-A0A820A625-F1
#
_entry.id   AF-A0A820A625-F1
#
_cell.length_a   1.000
_cell.length_b   1.000
_cell.length_c   1.000
_cell.angle_alpha   90.00
_cell.angle_beta   90.00
_cell.angle_gamma   90.00
#
_symmetry.space_group_name_H-M   'P 1'
#
loop_
_entity.id
_entity.type
_entity.pdbx_description
1 polymer ?
#
loop_
_entity_poly.entity_id
_entity_poly.type
_entity_poly.pdbx_seq_one_letter_code
_entity_poly.pdbx_strand_id
1 'polypeptide(L)'
;MGTKIKGVHTNIKDICQALQVVVKQCDQDTIAVSFLAVNEMASTASLNQLEPTFMYTQLFKEILLDVEYGNKAIKDLAVCCREVFTGNSIELQLINEFERDYGPQKARWWHTRQCFTY
;
A
#
# COMPACT_ATOMS: atom_id res chain seq x y z
N MET A 1 -1.08 -26.49 2.43
CA MET A 1 0.33 -26.89 2.19
C MET A 1 0.65 -26.50 0.75
N GLY A 2 1.29 -25.35 0.52
CA GLY A 2 1.52 -24.84 -0.84
C GLY A 2 2.76 -25.47 -1.48
N THR A 3 2.62 -26.06 -2.65
CA THR A 3 3.74 -26.56 -3.45
C THR A 3 4.57 -25.38 -3.96
N LYS A 4 5.88 -25.37 -3.68
CA LYS A 4 6.82 -24.30 -4.07
C LYS A 4 7.05 -24.20 -5.59
N ILE A 5 6.60 -25.18 -6.37
CA ILE A 5 6.85 -25.27 -7.80
C ILE A 5 5.54 -25.00 -8.55
N LYS A 6 5.51 -23.94 -9.35
CA LYS A 6 4.33 -23.50 -10.12
C LYS A 6 4.25 -24.16 -11.52
N GLY A 7 5.32 -24.80 -11.97
CA GLY A 7 5.39 -25.56 -13.21
C GLY A 7 6.82 -26.04 -13.50
N VAL A 8 6.97 -27.11 -14.29
CA VAL A 8 8.25 -27.58 -14.84
C VAL A 8 8.16 -27.45 -16.36
N HIS A 9 9.10 -26.73 -16.96
CA HIS A 9 9.10 -26.44 -18.38
C HIS A 9 10.38 -26.95 -19.03
N THR A 10 10.25 -27.65 -20.15
CA THR A 10 11.36 -28.23 -20.91
C THR A 10 11.80 -27.35 -22.08
N ASN A 11 11.09 -26.26 -22.37
CA ASN A 11 11.41 -25.30 -23.43
C ASN A 11 11.30 -23.86 -22.92
N ILE A 12 12.24 -23.01 -23.33
CA ILE A 12 12.28 -21.59 -22.97
C ILE A 12 11.04 -20.82 -23.41
N LYS A 13 10.42 -21.19 -24.54
CA LYS A 13 9.18 -20.55 -25.02
C LYS A 13 8.03 -20.74 -24.04
N ASP A 14 7.91 -21.93 -23.46
CA ASP A 14 6.86 -22.27 -22.51
C ASP A 14 7.04 -21.50 -21.19
N ILE A 15 8.30 -21.26 -20.79
CA ILE A 15 8.64 -20.40 -19.65
C ILE A 15 8.23 -18.96 -19.92
N CYS A 16 8.60 -18.42 -21.09
CA CYS A 16 8.25 -17.04 -21.46
C CYS A 16 6.73 -16.83 -21.50
N GLN A 17 5.98 -17.79 -22.03
CA GLN A 17 4.53 -17.72 -22.06
C GLN A 17 3.92 -17.82 -20.66
N ALA A 18 4.42 -18.73 -19.80
CA ALA A 18 3.98 -18.83 -18.42
C ALA A 18 4.24 -17.53 -17.64
N LEU A 19 5.42 -16.92 -17.82
CA LEU A 19 5.75 -15.63 -17.20
C LEU A 19 4.86 -14.51 -17.72
N GLN A 20 4.58 -14.44 -19.02
CA GLN A 20 3.66 -13.43 -19.59
C GLN A 20 2.25 -13.55 -19.02
N VAL A 21 1.75 -14.78 -18.82
CA VAL A 21 0.45 -15.02 -18.20
C VAL A 21 0.46 -14.57 -16.74
N VAL A 22 1.52 -14.89 -15.99
CA VAL A 22 1.66 -14.47 -14.59
C VAL A 22 1.77 -12.95 -14.47
N VAL A 23 2.49 -12.28 -15.36
CA VAL A 23 2.60 -10.80 -15.36
C VAL A 23 1.25 -10.16 -15.68
N LYS A 24 0.52 -10.68 -16.69
CA LYS A 24 -0.83 -10.19 -17.02
C LYS A 24 -1.84 -10.43 -15.89
N GLN A 25 -1.73 -11.56 -15.19
CA GLN A 25 -2.56 -11.84 -14.01
C GLN A 25 -2.18 -10.94 -12.84
N CYS A 26 -0.90 -10.60 -12.66
CA CYS A 26 -0.47 -9.66 -11.62
C CYS A 26 -1.03 -8.24 -11.84
N ASP A 27 -1.15 -7.80 -13.10
CA ASP A 27 -1.82 -6.54 -13.44
C ASP A 27 -3.35 -6.61 -13.18
N GLN A 28 -3.98 -7.77 -13.43
CA GLN A 28 -5.41 -7.99 -13.11
C GLN A 28 -5.68 -8.19 -11.61
N ASP A 29 -4.69 -8.67 -10.88
CA ASP A 29 -4.63 -8.75 -9.42
C ASP A 29 -4.18 -7.42 -8.80
N THR A 30 -4.13 -6.33 -9.57
CA THR A 30 -4.19 -4.98 -8.98
C THR A 30 -5.52 -4.92 -8.26
N ILE A 31 -5.51 -5.28 -6.97
CA ILE A 31 -6.69 -5.33 -6.14
C ILE A 31 -7.30 -3.93 -6.21
N ALA A 32 -8.35 -3.78 -7.01
CA ALA A 32 -9.21 -2.62 -6.91
C ALA A 32 -9.68 -2.65 -5.46
N VAL A 33 -9.16 -1.74 -4.64
CA VAL A 33 -9.56 -1.60 -3.25
C VAL A 33 -11.02 -1.13 -3.29
N SER A 34 -11.91 -2.11 -3.34
CA SER A 34 -13.35 -1.97 -3.28
C SER A 34 -13.75 -2.33 -1.87
N PHE A 35 -14.24 -1.33 -1.14
CA PHE A 35 -14.76 -1.50 0.21
C PHE A 35 -16.17 -2.09 0.24
N LEU A 36 -16.77 -2.33 -0.93
CA LEU A 36 -18.04 -3.02 -1.06
C LEU A 36 -17.80 -4.53 -1.06
N ALA A 37 -18.48 -5.25 -0.17
CA ALA A 37 -18.62 -6.69 -0.34
C ALA A 37 -19.32 -6.94 -1.68
N VAL A 38 -18.71 -7.74 -2.56
CA VAL A 38 -19.26 -8.07 -3.90
C VAL A 38 -20.69 -8.63 -3.81
N ASN A 39 -21.10 -9.13 -2.63
CA ASN A 39 -22.44 -9.64 -2.38
C ASN A 39 -23.51 -8.53 -2.14
N GLU A 40 -23.12 -7.29 -1.87
CA GLU A 40 -24.07 -6.17 -1.65
C GLU A 40 -24.43 -5.43 -2.95
N MET A 41 -23.69 -5.66 -4.04
CA MET A 41 -24.02 -5.13 -5.36
C MET A 41 -25.30 -5.75 -5.97
N ALA A 42 -25.78 -6.86 -5.42
CA ALA A 42 -27.05 -7.48 -5.82
C ALA A 42 -28.26 -6.83 -5.11
N SER A 43 -28.03 -6.09 -4.03
CA SER A 43 -29.08 -5.38 -3.31
C SER A 43 -29.19 -3.96 -3.85
N THR A 44 -30.31 -3.68 -4.50
CA THR A 44 -30.82 -2.33 -4.81
C THR A 44 -31.17 -1.53 -3.54
N ALA A 45 -30.49 -1.79 -2.42
CA ALA A 45 -30.63 -1.04 -1.19
C ALA A 45 -29.98 0.32 -1.44
N SER A 46 -30.78 1.38 -1.32
CA SER A 46 -30.40 2.75 -1.60
C SER A 46 -29.03 3.08 -1.03
N LEU A 47 -28.17 3.75 -1.80
CA LEU A 47 -26.92 4.38 -1.34
C LEU A 47 -27.08 5.22 -0.05
N ASN A 48 -28.31 5.58 0.31
CA ASN A 48 -28.71 6.26 1.53
C ASN A 48 -28.66 5.39 2.81
N GLN A 49 -28.37 4.08 2.71
CA GLN A 49 -28.27 3.16 3.86
C GLN A 49 -26.84 2.66 4.10
N LEU A 50 -25.83 3.22 3.43
CA LEU A 50 -24.46 2.79 3.71
C LEU A 50 -24.04 3.24 5.10
N GLU A 51 -23.43 2.31 5.83
CA GLU A 51 -22.80 2.56 7.12
C GLU A 51 -21.91 3.82 7.03
N PRO A 52 -21.97 4.75 8.00
CA PRO A 52 -21.13 5.94 8.00
C PRO A 52 -19.64 5.64 7.78
N THR A 53 -19.16 4.50 8.28
CA THR A 53 -17.81 3.97 8.04
C THR A 53 -17.47 3.88 6.54
N PHE A 54 -18.42 3.53 5.68
CA PHE A 54 -18.21 3.51 4.23
C PHE A 54 -17.94 4.92 3.68
N MET A 55 -18.75 5.90 4.07
CA MET A 55 -18.57 7.29 3.62
C MET A 55 -17.21 7.83 4.07
N TYR A 56 -16.81 7.55 5.31
CA TYR A 56 -15.49 7.93 5.83
C TYR A 56 -14.36 7.21 5.06
N THR A 57 -14.54 5.93 4.74
CA THR A 57 -13.53 5.15 4.03
C THR A 57 -13.38 5.59 2.59
N GLN A 58 -14.48 5.91 1.91
CA GLN A 58 -14.48 6.41 0.55
C GLN A 58 -13.83 7.80 0.48
N LEU A 59 -14.20 8.71 1.38
CA LEU A 59 -13.56 10.03 1.49
C LEU A 59 -12.06 9.90 1.81
N PHE A 60 -11.69 9.01 2.73
CA PHE A 60 -10.30 8.76 3.07
C PHE A 60 -9.50 8.21 1.88
N LYS A 61 -10.09 7.30 1.10
CA LYS A 61 -9.49 6.79 -0.13
C LYS A 61 -9.29 7.89 -1.17
N GLU A 62 -10.28 8.76 -1.37
CA GLU A 62 -10.18 9.89 -2.31
C GLU A 62 -9.07 10.85 -1.89
N ILE A 63 -9.00 11.20 -0.61
CA ILE A 63 -7.92 12.03 -0.06
C ILE A 63 -6.56 11.36 -0.30
N LEU A 64 -6.40 10.07 -0.01
CA LEU A 64 -5.14 9.37 -0.25
C LEU A 64 -4.76 9.35 -1.73
N LEU A 65 -5.71 9.20 -2.65
CA LEU A 65 -5.43 9.18 -4.08
C LEU A 65 -5.10 10.57 -4.65
N ASP A 66 -5.70 11.62 -4.09
CA ASP A 66 -5.51 13.01 -4.52
C ASP A 66 -4.28 13.68 -3.87
N VAL A 67 -3.72 13.09 -2.81
CA VAL A 67 -2.49 13.61 -2.19
C VAL A 67 -1.33 13.46 -3.17
N GLU A 68 -0.77 14.60 -3.59
CA GLU A 68 0.48 14.63 -4.34
C GLU A 68 1.63 14.14 -3.43
N TYR A 69 1.99 12.86 -3.61
CA TYR A 69 3.12 12.25 -2.93
C TYR A 69 4.45 12.77 -3.50
N GLY A 70 4.96 13.83 -2.89
CA GLY A 70 6.24 14.44 -3.25
C GLY A 70 7.22 14.52 -2.08
N ASN A 71 8.43 14.99 -2.37
CA ASN A 71 9.47 15.24 -1.36
C ASN A 71 8.99 16.19 -0.25
N LYS A 72 8.04 17.08 -0.55
CA LYS A 72 7.44 17.97 0.45
C LYS A 72 6.63 17.21 1.50
N ALA A 73 5.78 16.27 1.08
CA ALA A 73 4.98 15.47 2.00
C ALA A 73 5.85 14.62 2.96
N ILE A 74 6.98 14.11 2.47
CA ILE A 74 7.95 13.38 3.31
C ILE A 74 8.63 14.28 4.34
N LYS A 75 8.96 15.52 3.96
CA LYS A 75 9.50 16.52 4.90
C LYS A 75 8.49 16.93 5.95
N ASP A 76 7.25 17.19 5.54
CA ASP A 76 6.17 17.56 6.45
C ASP A 76 5.89 16.42 7.45
N LEU A 77 5.89 15.16 6.98
CA LEU A 77 5.82 13.98 7.84
C LEU A 77 7.00 13.91 8.83
N ALA A 78 8.23 14.13 8.36
CA ALA A 78 9.41 14.10 9.23
C ALA A 78 9.35 15.19 10.31
N VAL A 79 8.81 16.38 10.01
CA VAL A 79 8.57 17.45 10.99
C VAL A 79 7.57 17.00 12.04
N CYS A 80 6.40 16.47 11.64
CA CYS A 80 5.43 15.94 12.59
C CYS A 80 6.02 14.84 13.48
N CYS A 81 6.79 13.90 12.92
CA CYS A 81 7.44 12.86 13.71
C CYS A 81 8.43 13.45 14.73
N ARG A 82 9.21 14.47 14.37
CA ARG A 82 10.13 15.12 15.32
C ARG A 82 9.41 15.72 16.52
N GLU A 83 8.24 16.31 16.31
CA GLU A 83 7.42 16.85 17.39
C GLU A 83 6.92 15.74 18.33
N VAL A 84 6.43 14.63 17.76
CA VAL A 84 5.94 13.46 18.53
C VAL A 84 7.06 12.79 19.32
N PHE A 85 8.25 12.64 18.74
CA PHE A 85 9.39 11.94 19.35
C PHE A 85 10.37 12.89 20.06
N THR A 86 9.91 14.07 20.47
CA THR A 86 10.74 15.04 21.21
C THR A 86 11.36 14.39 22.45
N GLY A 87 12.70 14.45 22.56
CA GLY A 87 13.44 13.85 23.67
C GLY A 87 13.84 12.38 23.49
N ASN A 88 13.39 11.70 22.41
CA ASN A 88 13.86 10.36 22.07
C ASN A 88 14.94 10.43 20.98
N SER A 89 16.21 10.42 21.40
CA SER A 89 17.36 10.57 20.50
C SER A 89 17.48 9.46 19.45
N ILE A 90 17.01 8.24 19.76
CA ILE A 90 17.05 7.09 18.85
C ILE A 90 16.04 7.29 17.72
N GLU A 91 14.80 7.62 18.07
CA GLU A 91 13.73 7.88 17.10
C GLU A 91 14.04 9.10 16.23
N LEU A 92 14.59 10.17 16.82
CA LEU A 92 15.02 11.36 16.08
C LEU A 92 16.15 11.05 15.07
N GLN A 93 17.08 10.16 15.40
CA GLN A 93 18.09 9.70 14.43
C GLN A 93 17.47 8.91 13.28
N LEU A 94 16.49 8.05 13.58
CA LEU A 94 15.78 7.25 12.58
C LEU A 94 14.93 8.12 11.65
N ILE A 95 14.30 9.18 12.16
CA ILE A 95 13.55 10.17 11.36
C ILE A 95 14.50 10.96 10.45
N ASN A 96 15.70 11.29 10.92
CA ASN A 96 16.70 11.96 10.08
C ASN A 96 17.26 11.04 8.98
N GLU A 97 17.45 9.75 9.27
CA GLU A 97 17.80 8.72 8.28
C GLU A 97 16.67 8.58 7.25
N PHE A 98 15.42 8.55 7.71
CA PHE A 98 14.22 8.50 6.87
C PHE A 98 14.15 9.69 5.92
N GLU A 99 14.19 10.93 6.42
CA GLU A 99 14.07 12.12 5.56
C GLU A 99 15.17 12.17 4.48
N ARG A 100 16.40 11.74 4.82
CA ARG A 100 17.54 11.77 3.89
C ARG A 100 17.52 10.65 2.86
N ASP A 101 17.22 9.42 3.30
CA ASP A 101 17.45 8.22 2.50
C ASP A 101 16.15 7.61 1.94
N TYR A 102 15.00 8.22 2.24
CA TYR A 102 13.71 7.80 1.71
C TYR A 102 13.68 7.89 0.18
N GLY A 103 13.22 6.81 -0.42
CA GLY A 103 12.89 6.74 -1.84
C GLY A 103 11.72 5.78 -2.02
N PRO A 104 10.89 5.95 -3.06
CA PRO A 104 9.70 5.12 -3.28
C PRO A 104 9.98 3.61 -3.23
N GLN A 105 11.14 3.20 -3.75
CA GLN A 105 11.62 1.81 -3.76
C GLN A 105 11.96 1.25 -2.38
N LYS A 106 12.20 2.11 -1.39
CA LYS A 106 12.51 1.74 0.00
C LYS A 106 11.31 1.86 0.94
N ALA A 107 10.14 2.27 0.45
CA ALA A 107 8.95 2.47 1.28
C ALA A 107 8.62 1.21 2.12
N ARG A 108 8.60 0.03 1.49
CA ARG A 108 8.36 -1.26 2.19
C ARG A 108 9.35 -1.50 3.33
N TRP A 109 10.61 -1.12 3.16
CA TRP A 109 11.64 -1.31 4.18
C TRP A 109 11.43 -0.37 5.37
N TRP A 110 11.07 0.89 5.13
CA TRP A 110 10.74 1.84 6.18
C TRP A 110 9.52 1.41 7.01
N HIS A 111 8.53 0.76 6.39
CA HIS A 111 7.38 0.19 7.10
C HIS A 111 7.73 -1.00 8.02
N THR A 112 8.95 -1.54 7.96
CA THR A 112 9.41 -2.59 8.89
C THR A 112 10.19 -2.05 10.09
N ARG A 113 10.48 -0.74 10.13
CA ARG A 113 11.16 -0.08 11.25
C ARG A 113 10.15 0.21 12.37
N GLN A 114 10.54 -0.05 13.61
CA GLN A 114 9.67 0.07 14.79
C GLN A 114 9.06 1.47 15.00
N CYS A 115 9.72 2.52 14.49
CA CYS A 115 9.26 3.91 14.58
C CYS A 115 7.86 4.14 13.96
N PHE A 116 7.48 3.31 12.98
CA PHE A 116 6.29 3.52 12.14
C PHE A 116 5.22 2.42 12.28
N THR A 117 5.37 1.48 13.21
CA THR A 117 4.52 0.27 13.31
C THR A 117 3.63 0.22 14.55
N TYR A 118 3.16 1.37 15.05
CA TYR A 118 2.24 1.41 16.19
C TYR A 118 0.79 1.17 15.79
#